data_AF-A0A382YSS0-F1
#
_entry.id   AF-A0A382YSS0-F1
#
_cell.length_a   1.000
_cell.length_b   1.000
_cell.length_c   1.000
_cell.angle_alpha   90.00
_cell.angle_beta   90.00
_cell.angle_gamma   90.00
#
_symmetry.space_group_name_H-M   'P 1'
#
loop_
_entity.id
_entity.type
_entity.pdbx_description
1 polymer ?
#
loop_
_entity_poly.entity_id
_entity_poly.type
_entity_poly.pdbx_seq_one_letter_code
_entity_poly.pdbx_strand_id
1 'polypeptide(L)'
;MVSNNSDSDDDCYSNFHDCLGECDGSAVVDDCNVCDGGNADKDCAGTCFGSAVEDNCDVCDADASNDCVQDCAGAWGGSAVADNCNVCDSDSSNDCVQDCANEWG
;
A
#
# COMPACT_ATOMS: atom_id res chain seq x y z
N MET A 1 13.34 42.88 12.00
CA MET A 1 13.31 42.93 13.47
C MET A 1 12.48 44.12 13.89
N VAL A 2 11.19 43.87 14.07
CA VAL A 2 10.29 44.83 14.71
C VAL A 2 10.63 44.75 16.19
N SER A 3 11.52 45.62 16.67
CA SER A 3 12.02 45.57 18.04
C SER A 3 11.07 46.28 19.01
N ASN A 4 9.81 45.86 19.05
CA ASN A 4 8.90 46.36 20.06
C ASN A 4 8.07 45.21 20.62
N ASN A 5 8.01 45.14 21.95
CA ASN A 5 7.12 44.32 22.78
C ASN A 5 5.64 44.66 22.49
N SER A 6 5.22 44.47 21.26
CA SER A 6 3.89 44.75 20.73
C SER A 6 3.26 43.47 20.19
N ASP A 7 4.05 42.41 19.99
CA ASP A 7 3.55 41.06 19.90
C ASP A 7 4.24 40.14 20.92
N SER A 8 3.69 38.94 21.09
CA SER A 8 4.16 37.93 22.05
C SER A 8 5.31 37.06 21.53
N ASP A 9 5.85 37.38 20.36
CA ASP A 9 6.69 36.59 19.47
C ASP A 9 7.76 37.49 18.80
N ASP A 10 8.43 38.31 19.62
CA ASP A 10 9.46 39.29 19.22
C ASP A 10 10.69 38.65 18.50
N ASP A 11 10.83 37.32 18.54
CA ASP A 11 11.90 36.57 17.86
C ASP A 11 11.53 36.21 16.40
N CYS A 12 10.31 36.54 15.95
CA CYS A 12 9.83 36.20 14.63
C CYS A 12 9.90 37.34 13.61
N TYR A 13 10.56 37.14 12.47
CA TYR A 13 10.76 38.24 11.52
C TYR A 13 9.47 38.60 10.78
N SER A 14 8.65 37.61 10.40
CA SER A 14 7.39 37.85 9.71
C SER A 14 6.14 37.62 10.56
N ASN A 15 6.28 37.29 11.85
CA ASN A 15 5.21 36.88 12.76
C ASN A 15 4.40 35.68 12.24
N PHE A 16 5.03 34.85 11.41
CA PHE A 16 4.45 33.64 10.85
C PHE A 16 5.17 32.45 11.45
N HIS A 17 4.41 31.57 12.09
CA HIS A 17 4.89 30.25 12.47
C HIS A 17 4.44 29.23 11.46
N ASP A 18 5.31 28.28 11.16
CA ASP A 18 4.93 27.08 10.45
C ASP A 18 4.05 26.17 11.32
N CYS A 19 3.64 25.02 10.78
CA CYS A 19 2.74 24.13 11.51
C CYS A 19 3.40 23.37 12.69
N LEU A 20 4.73 23.43 12.85
CA LEU A 20 5.43 22.93 14.04
C LEU A 20 5.55 24.01 15.13
N GLY A 21 5.09 25.23 14.84
CA GLY A 21 5.30 26.37 15.73
C GLY A 21 6.73 26.91 15.64
N GLU A 22 7.47 26.62 14.57
CA GLU A 22 8.75 27.26 14.30
C GLU A 22 8.52 28.56 13.53
N CYS A 23 9.01 29.67 14.10
CA CYS A 23 8.92 30.95 13.42
C CYS A 23 9.72 30.93 12.11
N ASP A 24 9.12 31.48 11.05
CA ASP A 24 9.69 31.58 9.70
C ASP A 24 10.14 30.19 9.19
N GLY A 25 9.60 29.12 9.77
CA GLY A 25 9.88 27.74 9.41
C GLY A 25 9.22 27.35 8.09
N SER A 26 9.64 26.21 7.55
CA SER A 26 9.16 25.71 6.26
C SER A 26 8.15 24.58 6.38
N ALA A 27 7.78 24.18 7.61
CA ALA A 27 6.94 23.01 7.79
C ALA A 27 5.54 23.24 7.20
N VAL A 28 5.04 22.26 6.46
CA VAL A 28 3.73 22.35 5.79
C VAL A 28 2.80 21.25 6.24
N VAL A 29 1.53 21.61 6.41
CA VAL A 29 0.46 20.65 6.66
C VAL A 29 0.20 19.88 5.37
N ASP A 30 0.25 18.55 5.43
CA ASP A 30 -0.08 17.67 4.31
C ASP A 30 -1.60 17.42 4.18
N ASP A 31 -1.99 16.56 3.25
CA ASP A 31 -3.42 16.29 3.00
C ASP A 31 -4.11 15.54 4.16
N CYS A 32 -3.32 14.96 5.06
CA CYS A 32 -3.77 14.26 6.27
C CYS A 32 -3.80 15.15 7.50
N ASN A 33 -3.61 16.46 7.31
CA ASN A 33 -3.47 17.44 8.38
C ASN A 33 -2.27 17.16 9.30
N VAL A 34 -1.24 16.49 8.79
CA VAL A 34 -0.01 16.21 9.52
C VAL A 34 1.06 17.18 9.07
N CYS A 35 1.65 17.88 10.03
CA CYS A 35 2.72 18.81 9.76
C CYS A 35 4.01 18.06 9.39
N ASP A 36 4.60 18.39 8.23
CA ASP A 36 5.75 17.69 7.64
C ASP A 36 5.57 16.17 7.50
N GLY A 37 4.31 15.71 7.41
CA GLY A 37 3.96 14.29 7.29
C GLY A 37 4.22 13.72 5.90
N GLY A 38 4.30 14.57 4.87
CA GLY A 38 4.61 14.13 3.50
C GLY A 38 3.60 13.11 2.93
N ASN A 39 2.34 13.13 3.38
CA ASN A 39 1.30 12.15 3.05
C ASN A 39 1.65 10.71 3.47
N ALA A 40 2.58 10.49 4.40
CA ALA A 40 2.97 9.17 4.87
C ALA A 40 1.82 8.41 5.56
N ASP A 41 0.83 9.13 6.07
CA ASP A 41 -0.35 8.57 6.73
C ASP A 41 -1.45 8.14 5.75
N LYS A 42 -1.27 8.30 4.43
CA LYS A 42 -2.22 7.77 3.45
C LYS A 42 -2.03 6.27 3.26
N ASP A 43 -3.14 5.55 3.26
CA ASP A 43 -3.17 4.17 2.78
C ASP A 43 -3.05 4.10 1.25
N CYS A 44 -2.97 2.89 0.68
CA CYS A 44 -2.83 2.73 -0.78
C CYS A 44 -4.03 3.30 -1.57
N ALA A 45 -5.18 3.51 -0.91
CA ALA A 45 -6.38 4.09 -1.52
C ALA A 45 -6.39 5.62 -1.43
N GLY A 46 -5.35 6.21 -0.84
CA GLY A 46 -5.22 7.64 -0.60
C GLY A 46 -6.00 8.14 0.61
N THR A 47 -6.52 7.24 1.44
CA THR A 47 -7.26 7.60 2.65
C THR A 47 -6.29 7.83 3.80
N CYS A 48 -6.32 9.02 4.37
CA CYS A 48 -5.54 9.35 5.54
C CYS A 48 -5.93 8.49 6.74
N PHE A 49 -4.94 7.89 7.39
CA PHE A 49 -5.07 6.93 8.49
C PHE A 49 -5.97 5.74 8.13
N GLY A 50 -6.07 5.41 6.84
CA GLY A 50 -6.79 4.26 6.35
C GLY A 50 -6.05 2.95 6.62
N SER A 51 -6.74 1.83 6.39
CA SER A 51 -6.21 0.49 6.63
C SER A 51 -5.96 -0.30 5.36
N ALA A 52 -6.18 0.29 4.17
CA ALA A 52 -5.99 -0.42 2.93
C ALA A 52 -4.50 -0.70 2.68
N VAL A 53 -4.18 -1.91 2.24
CA VAL A 53 -2.83 -2.32 1.87
C VAL A 53 -2.90 -2.91 0.47
N GLU A 54 -1.89 -2.61 -0.34
CA GLU A 54 -1.77 -3.20 -1.68
C GLU A 54 -1.34 -4.66 -1.54
N ASP A 55 -2.14 -5.58 -2.07
CA ASP A 55 -1.82 -7.01 -2.12
C ASP A 55 -0.80 -7.33 -3.22
N ASN A 56 -0.41 -8.60 -3.37
CA ASN A 56 0.58 -9.00 -4.39
C ASN A 56 0.02 -8.99 -5.83
N CYS A 57 -1.24 -8.59 -6.02
CA CYS A 57 -1.91 -8.42 -7.31
C CYS A 57 -2.34 -6.96 -7.55
N ASP A 58 -1.69 -6.02 -6.85
CA ASP A 58 -1.90 -4.59 -6.98
C ASP A 58 -3.35 -4.16 -6.62
N VAL A 59 -4.07 -4.98 -5.84
CA VAL A 59 -5.38 -4.65 -5.30
C VAL A 59 -5.19 -3.94 -3.97
N CYS A 60 -5.66 -2.70 -3.91
CA CYS A 60 -5.62 -1.91 -2.70
C CYS A 60 -6.97 -1.97 -1.97
N ASP A 61 -7.04 -2.79 -0.93
CA ASP A 61 -8.16 -2.80 0.01
C ASP A 61 -7.74 -3.32 1.40
N ALA A 62 -8.70 -3.53 2.29
CA ALA A 62 -8.46 -3.99 3.67
C ALA A 62 -8.97 -5.41 3.95
N ASP A 63 -9.50 -6.10 2.93
CA ASP A 63 -10.10 -7.41 3.02
C ASP A 63 -9.09 -8.51 2.66
N ALA A 64 -8.26 -8.90 3.64
CA ALA A 64 -7.29 -9.98 3.47
C ALA A 64 -7.87 -11.35 3.04
N SER A 65 -9.20 -11.51 2.98
CA SER A 65 -9.84 -12.71 2.46
C SER A 65 -9.92 -12.75 0.93
N ASN A 66 -9.74 -11.62 0.26
CA ASN A 66 -9.69 -11.54 -1.20
C ASN A 66 -8.25 -11.40 -1.76
N ASP A 67 -7.25 -11.24 -0.88
CA ASP A 67 -5.83 -11.19 -1.25
C ASP A 67 -5.49 -12.34 -2.19
N CYS A 68 -4.90 -12.00 -3.33
CA CYS A 68 -4.55 -13.01 -4.29
C CYS A 68 -3.44 -13.94 -3.74
N VAL A 69 -3.46 -15.18 -4.21
CA VAL A 69 -2.45 -16.19 -3.87
C VAL A 69 -1.61 -16.55 -5.10
N GLN A 70 -0.47 -17.19 -4.87
CA GLN A 70 0.32 -17.76 -5.94
C GLN A 70 -0.39 -18.98 -6.55
N ASP A 71 -0.36 -19.07 -7.87
CA ASP A 71 -0.72 -20.28 -8.59
C ASP A 71 0.38 -21.35 -8.46
N CYS A 72 0.20 -22.53 -9.08
CA CYS A 72 1.18 -23.60 -8.98
C CYS A 72 2.56 -23.25 -9.60
N ALA A 73 2.63 -22.20 -10.44
CA ALA A 73 3.85 -21.72 -11.09
C ALA A 73 4.52 -20.61 -10.27
N GLY A 74 3.93 -20.21 -9.15
CA GLY A 74 4.42 -19.13 -8.30
C GLY A 74 3.97 -17.73 -8.75
N ALA A 75 3.06 -17.62 -9.72
CA ALA A 75 2.54 -16.33 -10.17
C ALA A 75 1.38 -15.88 -9.26
N TRP A 76 1.51 -14.71 -8.64
CA TRP A 76 0.44 -14.07 -7.88
C TRP A 76 -0.77 -13.77 -8.78
N GLY A 77 -1.96 -14.22 -8.37
CA GLY A 77 -3.19 -14.06 -9.15
C GLY A 77 -3.21 -14.86 -10.46
N GLY A 78 -2.25 -15.78 -10.65
CA GLY A 78 -2.19 -16.65 -11.81
C GLY A 78 -3.30 -17.69 -11.82
N SER A 79 -3.54 -18.30 -12.99
CA SER A 79 -4.61 -19.29 -13.19
C SER A 79 -4.10 -20.73 -13.33
N ALA A 80 -2.79 -20.98 -13.16
CA ALA A 80 -2.24 -22.31 -13.33
C ALA A 80 -2.63 -23.24 -12.17
N VAL A 81 -3.00 -24.47 -12.50
CA VAL A 81 -3.37 -25.52 -11.54
C VAL A 81 -2.49 -26.73 -11.80
N ALA A 82 -2.01 -27.36 -10.72
CA ALA A 82 -1.26 -28.61 -10.85
C ALA A 82 -2.21 -29.76 -11.13
N ASP A 83 -1.97 -30.50 -12.21
CA ASP A 83 -2.70 -31.74 -12.51
C ASP A 83 -2.23 -32.90 -11.62
N ASN A 84 -2.84 -34.08 -11.78
CA ASN A 84 -2.47 -35.26 -10.98
C ASN A 84 -1.08 -35.84 -11.31
N CYS A 85 -0.44 -35.33 -12.36
CA CYS A 85 0.93 -35.65 -12.76
C CYS A 85 1.93 -34.58 -12.33
N ASN A 86 1.49 -33.59 -11.57
CA ASN A 86 2.27 -32.44 -11.10
C ASN A 86 2.77 -31.53 -12.23
N VAL A 87 2.11 -31.57 -13.39
CA VAL A 87 2.30 -30.55 -14.42
C VAL A 87 1.49 -29.34 -14.01
N CYS A 88 2.15 -28.19 -13.97
CA CYS A 88 1.53 -26.93 -13.60
C CYS A 88 1.32 -26.07 -14.84
N ASP A 89 0.08 -25.96 -15.29
CA ASP A 89 -0.32 -25.04 -16.33
C ASP A 89 -1.81 -24.70 -16.26
N SER A 90 -2.34 -24.00 -17.26
CA SER A 90 -3.74 -23.56 -17.32
C SER A 90 -4.55 -24.27 -18.42
N ASP A 91 -3.97 -25.27 -19.09
CA ASP A 91 -4.57 -26.01 -20.20
C ASP A 91 -5.10 -27.36 -19.73
N SER A 92 -6.33 -27.38 -19.21
CA SER A 92 -6.97 -28.62 -18.74
C SER A 92 -7.18 -29.69 -19.84
N SER A 93 -6.83 -29.43 -21.10
CA SER A 93 -6.88 -30.42 -22.17
C SER A 93 -5.66 -31.33 -22.21
N ASN A 94 -4.57 -30.94 -21.54
CA ASN A 94 -3.36 -31.74 -21.42
C ASN A 94 -3.23 -32.45 -20.05
N ASP A 95 -4.17 -32.20 -19.12
CA ASP A 95 -4.24 -32.83 -17.81
C ASP A 95 -4.19 -34.36 -17.96
N CYS A 96 -3.30 -34.99 -17.19
CA CYS A 96 -3.20 -36.44 -17.24
C CYS A 96 -4.44 -37.13 -16.68
N VAL A 97 -4.77 -38.28 -17.27
CA VAL A 97 -5.98 -39.04 -16.93
C VAL A 97 -5.61 -40.33 -16.20
N GLN A 98 -6.50 -40.78 -15.32
CA GLN A 98 -6.30 -42.04 -14.62
C GLN A 98 -6.64 -43.22 -15.53
N ASP A 99 -5.74 -44.18 -15.65
CA ASP A 99 -5.97 -45.42 -16.38
C ASP A 99 -6.74 -46.47 -15.55
N CYS A 100 -7.04 -47.64 -16.16
CA CYS A 100 -7.75 -48.72 -15.47
C CYS A 100 -6.94 -49.43 -14.37
N ALA A 101 -5.64 -49.16 -14.26
CA ALA A 101 -4.75 -49.64 -13.21
C ALA A 101 -4.64 -48.66 -12.03
N ASN A 102 -5.30 -47.50 -12.10
CA ASN A 102 -5.20 -46.37 -11.17
C ASN A 102 -3.87 -45.61 -11.28
N GLU A 103 -3.17 -45.70 -12.40
CA GLU A 103 -1.96 -44.93 -12.72
C GLU A 103 -2.35 -43.64 -13.46
N TRP A 104 -1.68 -42.53 -13.14
CA TRP A 104 -1.87 -41.23 -13.80
C TRP A 104 -0.81 -41.03 -14.88
N GLY A 105 -1.22 -40.69 -16.11
CA GLY A 105 -0.30 -40.46 -17.23
C GLY A 105 -0.96 -39.92 -18.48
#